data_AF-A0A4U0SYJ6-F1
#
_entry.id   AF-A0A4U0SYJ6-F1
#
_cell.length_a   1.000
_cell.length_b   1.000
_cell.length_c   1.000
_cell.angle_alpha   90.00
_cell.angle_beta   90.00
_cell.angle_gamma   90.00
#
_symmetry.space_group_name_H-M   'P 1'
#
loop_
_entity.id
_entity.type
_entity.pdbx_description
1 polymer ?
#
loop_
_entity_poly.entity_id
_entity_poly.type
_entity_poly.pdbx_seq_one_letter_code
_entity_poly.pdbx_strand_id
1 'polypeptide(L)'
;MDPPCRVCRTGTAHGQRAAPGTGATVRTAAVRLRFPQCTTPLTTGCSAKEAAGQGRLSVPRPTVESMDERWTADQVLALAPDLSSQKAGSRLSAPAPWSGAGADDTAVWGLCAGSGSKPYQTVVDLTGPGSKCTCPSRKFPCKHALGLLLLWSGGSVAAAAPPDWATLWLDSRRRPTERKAEPSAPNPAAVARRRAQRAQRVAAGAAELEQRLADLLRDGLAGAEREGYQRWDEIAARMVDAQAPGLASRVRELGALPGSGGDWPSRLLEEASLLHLLTRGYAHQDRLPAPLAATVRTRIGFTTDTAGLLAGPTVRDRWLVLAQHDAADDRLTTRRVWLLGEATGRAALLLSFGAAGRAPELALPVGLTLDADLAYHPAARPLRAALGPVRGERHGPPVPGSVPPGTPVGPALAAYGAALADDPWLDAWPVVLTDVVPIPGHGEPSWQLADAGTPDAVPLTTRPWRLAALSGGHPVTVFGELGHRGFHPLTAWSPAAPDPVPL
;
A
#
# COMPACT_ATOMS: atom_id res chain seq x y z
N MET A 1 71.94 -35.90 -0.07
CA MET A 1 72.81 -35.70 -1.24
C MET A 1 72.62 -34.26 -1.70
N ASP A 2 73.73 -33.57 -1.84
CA ASP A 2 73.92 -32.13 -2.10
C ASP A 2 73.50 -31.72 -3.55
N PRO A 3 73.51 -30.42 -3.92
CA PRO A 3 72.48 -29.68 -4.69
C PRO A 3 72.97 -29.36 -6.14
N PRO A 4 72.84 -28.16 -6.80
CA PRO A 4 71.97 -26.96 -6.75
C PRO A 4 71.54 -26.46 -8.18
N CYS A 5 71.09 -25.19 -8.30
CA CYS A 5 71.28 -24.22 -9.43
C CYS A 5 70.04 -23.56 -10.09
N ARG A 6 69.65 -22.42 -9.50
CA ARG A 6 69.65 -21.03 -10.00
C ARG A 6 69.99 -20.72 -11.50
N VAL A 7 69.38 -19.63 -12.01
CA VAL A 7 69.78 -18.71 -13.13
C VAL A 7 69.32 -19.17 -14.54
N CYS A 8 68.89 -18.38 -15.55
CA CYS A 8 69.01 -16.99 -16.03
C CYS A 8 67.80 -16.72 -16.98
N ARG A 9 67.03 -15.61 -16.88
CA ARG A 9 67.17 -14.31 -17.59
C ARG A 9 67.00 -14.30 -19.13
N THR A 10 66.41 -13.18 -19.58
CA THR A 10 66.35 -12.59 -20.94
C THR A 10 65.30 -13.18 -21.89
N GLY A 11 64.54 -12.42 -22.67
CA GLY A 11 64.67 -11.01 -23.03
C GLY A 11 63.36 -10.38 -23.54
N THR A 12 63.43 -9.07 -23.57
CA THR A 12 62.51 -8.04 -24.07
C THR A 12 62.24 -8.10 -25.58
N ALA A 13 61.01 -7.75 -26.00
CA ALA A 13 60.70 -6.83 -27.11
C ALA A 13 59.17 -6.69 -27.24
N HIS A 14 58.59 -5.54 -26.87
CA HIS A 14 58.16 -4.48 -27.80
C HIS A 14 57.01 -4.87 -28.75
N GLY A 15 55.80 -4.59 -28.28
CA GLY A 15 54.83 -3.65 -28.87
C GLY A 15 54.43 -3.82 -30.33
N GLN A 16 53.13 -4.03 -30.54
CA GLN A 16 52.37 -3.34 -31.59
C GLN A 16 50.87 -3.39 -31.29
N ARG A 17 50.25 -2.21 -31.20
CA ARG A 17 48.79 -2.01 -31.24
C ARG A 17 48.34 -2.13 -32.70
N ALA A 18 47.27 -2.90 -32.94
CA ALA A 18 46.48 -2.85 -34.18
C ALA A 18 44.99 -2.69 -33.81
N ALA A 19 44.30 -1.83 -34.56
CA ALA A 19 42.89 -1.46 -34.41
C ALA A 19 41.92 -2.61 -34.75
N PRO A 20 40.66 -2.59 -34.28
CA PRO A 20 39.72 -3.69 -34.49
C PRO A 20 39.00 -3.57 -35.84
N GLY A 21 39.02 -4.68 -36.59
CA GLY A 21 38.16 -4.94 -37.73
C GLY A 21 36.80 -5.52 -37.31
N THR A 22 35.82 -5.22 -38.13
CA THR A 22 34.41 -5.64 -38.10
C THR A 22 34.17 -7.15 -38.17
N GLY A 23 33.18 -7.62 -37.40
CA GLY A 23 32.23 -8.66 -37.79
C GLY A 23 32.66 -10.13 -37.67
N ALA A 24 32.16 -10.82 -36.65
CA ALA A 24 31.97 -12.28 -36.69
C ALA A 24 30.82 -12.72 -35.77
N THR A 25 29.70 -13.09 -36.39
CA THR A 25 28.62 -13.90 -35.85
C THR A 25 29.12 -15.22 -35.27
N VAL A 26 28.75 -15.54 -34.02
CA VAL A 26 28.90 -16.89 -33.46
C VAL A 26 27.52 -17.49 -33.25
N ARG A 27 27.24 -18.54 -34.02
CA ARG A 27 26.09 -19.43 -33.90
C ARG A 27 26.12 -20.16 -32.55
N THR A 28 25.07 -20.02 -31.76
CA THR A 28 24.87 -20.86 -30.57
C THR A 28 24.05 -22.10 -30.95
N ALA A 29 24.60 -23.27 -30.64
CA ALA A 29 24.00 -24.57 -30.91
C ALA A 29 22.76 -24.78 -30.04
N ALA A 30 21.65 -25.18 -30.67
CA ALA A 30 20.43 -25.58 -30.00
C ALA A 30 20.60 -26.97 -29.36
N VAL A 31 20.55 -27.04 -28.04
CA VAL A 31 20.39 -28.30 -27.30
C VAL A 31 18.90 -28.55 -27.12
N ARG A 32 18.34 -29.48 -27.92
CA ARG A 32 16.98 -30.01 -27.71
C ARG A 32 17.02 -31.01 -26.56
N LEU A 33 16.40 -30.69 -25.43
CA LEU A 33 16.09 -31.67 -24.39
C LEU A 33 14.68 -32.22 -24.62
N ARG A 34 14.59 -33.55 -24.77
CA ARG A 34 13.34 -34.31 -24.86
C ARG A 34 12.76 -34.50 -23.46
N PHE A 35 11.49 -34.14 -23.28
CA PHE A 35 10.70 -34.49 -22.10
C PHE A 35 10.17 -35.93 -22.22
N PRO A 36 10.23 -36.75 -21.16
CA PRO A 36 9.49 -38.01 -21.11
C PRO A 36 7.99 -37.73 -20.84
N GLN A 37 7.13 -38.26 -21.70
CA GLN A 37 5.69 -38.30 -21.51
C GLN A 37 5.36 -39.39 -20.48
N CYS A 38 4.74 -39.02 -19.36
CA CYS A 38 4.07 -39.97 -18.47
C CYS A 38 2.59 -40.03 -18.87
N THR A 39 2.23 -41.10 -19.59
CA THR A 39 0.86 -41.52 -19.85
C THR A 39 0.41 -42.53 -18.79
N THR A 40 -0.59 -42.18 -17.98
CA THR A 40 -1.54 -43.13 -17.41
C THR A 40 -2.90 -42.45 -17.20
N PRO A 41 -4.00 -42.98 -17.76
CA PRO A 41 -5.34 -42.46 -17.55
C PRO A 41 -5.98 -43.12 -16.32
N LEU A 42 -6.60 -42.32 -15.44
CA LEU A 42 -7.55 -42.82 -14.44
C LEU A 42 -8.97 -42.60 -14.96
N THR A 43 -9.54 -43.67 -15.50
CA THR A 43 -10.96 -43.83 -15.75
C THR A 43 -11.70 -44.01 -14.42
N THR A 44 -12.63 -43.12 -14.09
CA THR A 44 -13.76 -43.45 -13.21
C THR A 44 -15.04 -42.93 -13.85
N GLY A 45 -15.93 -43.88 -14.16
CA GLY A 45 -17.19 -43.65 -14.85
C GLY A 45 -18.20 -42.91 -13.98
N CYS A 46 -18.81 -41.89 -14.56
CA CYS A 46 -19.98 -41.22 -14.04
C CYS A 46 -21.19 -41.76 -14.81
N SER A 47 -22.04 -42.57 -14.18
CA SER A 47 -23.37 -42.92 -14.71
C SER A 47 -24.35 -41.84 -14.26
N ALA A 48 -24.67 -40.92 -15.18
CA ALA A 48 -25.82 -40.03 -15.05
C ALA A 48 -27.08 -40.78 -15.51
N LYS A 49 -28.10 -40.87 -14.65
CA LYS A 49 -29.48 -41.15 -15.07
C LYS A 49 -30.22 -39.81 -15.15
N GLU A 50 -30.54 -39.41 -16.37
CA GLU A 50 -31.53 -38.38 -16.66
C GLU A 50 -32.92 -38.87 -16.26
N ALA A 51 -33.66 -38.04 -15.53
CA ALA A 51 -35.11 -38.11 -15.44
C ALA A 51 -35.65 -36.70 -15.68
N ALA A 52 -36.26 -36.52 -16.85
CA ALA A 52 -37.02 -35.34 -17.22
C ALA A 52 -38.31 -35.25 -16.38
N GLY A 53 -38.59 -34.07 -15.85
CA GLY A 53 -39.81 -33.77 -15.12
C GLY A 53 -40.15 -32.29 -15.25
N GLN A 54 -40.91 -31.94 -16.29
CA GLN A 54 -41.51 -30.63 -16.47
C GLN A 54 -42.62 -30.44 -15.42
N GLY A 55 -42.48 -29.42 -14.58
CA GLY A 55 -43.51 -29.00 -13.64
C GLY A 55 -43.52 -27.48 -13.50
N ARG A 56 -44.42 -26.82 -14.23
CA ARG A 56 -44.72 -25.38 -14.05
C ARG A 56 -45.43 -25.21 -12.71
N LEU A 57 -44.80 -24.53 -11.77
CA LEU A 57 -45.45 -23.96 -10.58
C LEU A 57 -45.29 -22.44 -10.62
N SER A 58 -46.40 -21.74 -10.90
CA SER A 58 -46.50 -20.30 -10.73
C SER A 58 -46.41 -19.98 -9.24
N VAL A 59 -45.34 -19.29 -8.83
CA VAL A 59 -45.23 -18.65 -7.52
C VAL A 59 -45.87 -17.25 -7.61
N PRO A 60 -46.77 -16.86 -6.70
CA PRO A 60 -47.30 -15.49 -6.70
C PRO A 60 -46.17 -14.50 -6.38
N ARG A 61 -46.07 -13.41 -7.14
CA ARG A 61 -45.12 -12.31 -6.86
C ARG A 61 -45.51 -11.68 -5.52
N PRO A 62 -44.61 -11.61 -4.52
CA PRO A 62 -44.82 -10.70 -3.41
C PRO A 62 -44.74 -9.27 -3.95
N THR A 63 -45.75 -8.48 -3.60
CA THR A 63 -45.73 -7.02 -3.67
C THR A 63 -44.46 -6.51 -3.00
N VAL A 64 -43.62 -5.80 -3.75
CA VAL A 64 -42.42 -5.14 -3.24
C VAL A 64 -42.90 -3.89 -2.49
N GLU A 65 -43.14 -4.04 -1.20
CA GLU A 65 -43.01 -2.90 -0.28
C GLU A 65 -41.52 -2.57 -0.20
N SER A 66 -41.19 -1.29 -0.38
CA SER A 66 -39.83 -0.77 -0.34
C SER A 66 -39.16 -1.08 1.02
N MET A 67 -38.32 -2.11 1.06
CA MET A 67 -37.36 -2.31 2.15
C MET A 67 -36.11 -1.49 1.85
N ASP A 68 -35.82 -0.49 2.69
CA ASP A 68 -34.50 0.13 2.75
C ASP A 68 -33.43 -0.96 2.93
N GLU A 69 -32.58 -1.14 1.92
CA GLU A 69 -31.67 -2.28 1.75
C GLU A 69 -30.53 -2.26 2.77
N ARG A 70 -30.64 -3.09 3.82
CA ARG A 70 -29.57 -3.29 4.81
C ARG A 70 -28.42 -4.09 4.18
N TRP A 71 -27.18 -3.90 4.67
CA TRP A 71 -26.04 -4.74 4.25
C TRP A 71 -26.34 -6.22 4.52
N THR A 72 -25.87 -7.15 3.69
CA THR A 72 -26.00 -8.60 3.92
C THR A 72 -24.94 -9.12 4.89
N ALA A 73 -25.16 -10.30 5.46
CA ALA A 73 -24.21 -10.91 6.40
C ALA A 73 -22.82 -11.13 5.76
N ASP A 74 -22.76 -11.60 4.51
CA ASP A 74 -21.50 -11.86 3.81
C ASP A 74 -20.67 -10.59 3.62
N GLN A 75 -21.33 -9.45 3.41
CA GLN A 75 -20.69 -8.14 3.25
C GLN A 75 -20.05 -7.68 4.56
N VAL A 76 -20.76 -7.87 5.67
CA VAL A 76 -20.21 -7.56 6.99
C VAL A 76 -19.01 -8.47 7.30
N LEU A 77 -19.07 -9.74 6.91
CA LEU A 77 -17.97 -10.68 7.12
C LEU A 77 -16.75 -10.37 6.24
N ALA A 78 -16.94 -9.82 5.04
CA ALA A 78 -15.85 -9.33 4.20
C ALA A 78 -15.06 -8.18 4.84
N LEU A 79 -15.69 -7.37 5.71
CA LEU A 79 -15.00 -6.32 6.48
C LEU A 79 -14.02 -6.85 7.53
N ALA A 80 -14.14 -8.12 7.92
CA ALA A 80 -13.39 -8.64 9.04
C ALA A 80 -11.89 -8.75 8.74
N PRO A 81 -11.02 -8.37 9.69
CA PRO A 81 -9.57 -8.38 9.46
C PRO A 81 -8.97 -9.79 9.37
N ASP A 82 -9.67 -10.82 9.88
CA ASP A 82 -9.28 -12.22 9.79
C ASP A 82 -10.45 -13.16 10.11
N LEU A 83 -10.30 -14.45 9.79
CA LEU A 83 -11.31 -15.50 10.04
C LEU A 83 -11.68 -15.67 11.52
N SER A 84 -10.77 -15.38 12.44
CA SER A 84 -11.04 -15.44 13.89
C SER A 84 -12.00 -14.34 14.31
N SER A 85 -11.81 -13.13 13.75
CA SER A 85 -12.66 -11.96 13.97
C SER A 85 -14.03 -12.15 13.35
N GLN A 86 -14.13 -12.77 12.17
CA GLN A 86 -15.41 -13.18 11.57
C GLN A 86 -16.21 -14.06 12.53
N LYS A 87 -15.63 -15.20 12.95
CA LYS A 87 -16.28 -16.16 13.85
C LYS A 87 -16.68 -15.52 15.18
N ALA A 88 -15.83 -14.67 15.74
CA ALA A 88 -16.12 -13.98 16.99
C ALA A 88 -17.22 -12.92 16.85
N GLY A 89 -17.28 -12.22 15.71
CA GLY A 89 -18.32 -11.25 15.38
C GLY A 89 -19.67 -11.92 15.17
N SER A 90 -19.72 -13.04 14.44
CA SER A 90 -20.96 -13.80 14.23
C SER A 90 -21.61 -14.28 15.54
N ARG A 91 -20.82 -14.59 16.58
CA ARG A 91 -21.38 -14.95 17.89
C ARG A 91 -22.07 -13.78 18.61
N LEU A 92 -21.79 -12.55 18.20
CA LEU A 92 -22.38 -11.34 18.74
C LEU A 92 -23.52 -10.79 17.88
N SER A 93 -23.97 -11.51 16.84
CA SER A 93 -25.07 -11.05 15.98
C SER A 93 -26.46 -11.28 16.58
N ALA A 94 -26.56 -11.84 17.79
CA ALA A 94 -27.82 -12.02 18.52
C ALA A 94 -28.14 -10.77 19.37
N PRO A 95 -29.42 -10.45 19.64
CA PRO A 95 -29.79 -9.26 20.44
C PRO A 95 -29.33 -9.30 21.90
N ALA A 96 -29.22 -10.48 22.51
CA ALA A 96 -28.98 -10.67 23.95
C ALA A 96 -27.78 -9.90 24.55
N PRO A 97 -26.59 -9.86 23.92
CA PRO A 97 -25.46 -9.07 24.42
C PRO A 97 -25.61 -7.55 24.22
N TRP A 98 -26.62 -7.07 23.50
CA TRP A 98 -26.75 -5.66 23.12
C TRP A 98 -27.82 -4.93 23.91
N SER A 99 -27.49 -3.72 24.31
CA SER A 99 -28.43 -2.76 24.89
C SER A 99 -28.26 -1.39 24.23
N GLY A 100 -29.32 -0.58 24.22
CA GLY A 100 -29.30 0.74 23.58
C GLY A 100 -28.89 0.71 22.10
N ALA A 101 -29.17 -0.39 21.41
CA ALA A 101 -28.88 -0.52 19.99
C ALA A 101 -29.88 0.32 19.19
N GLY A 102 -29.38 1.11 18.25
CA GLY A 102 -30.17 1.95 17.38
C GLY A 102 -29.45 2.20 16.08
N ALA A 103 -30.20 2.59 15.06
CA ALA A 103 -29.64 3.00 13.78
C ALA A 103 -30.37 4.23 13.26
N ASP A 104 -29.70 5.00 12.42
CA ASP A 104 -30.28 5.95 11.49
C ASP A 104 -29.74 5.65 10.07
N ASP A 105 -30.10 6.47 9.09
CA ASP A 105 -29.69 6.30 7.68
C ASP A 105 -28.16 6.38 7.46
N THR A 106 -27.40 6.77 8.49
CA THR A 106 -25.99 7.09 8.39
C THR A 106 -25.11 6.32 9.37
N ALA A 107 -25.66 5.74 10.43
CA ALA A 107 -24.90 5.05 11.45
C ALA A 107 -25.71 3.99 12.18
N VAL A 108 -25.00 3.01 12.76
CA VAL A 108 -25.54 2.07 13.75
C VAL A 108 -24.70 2.14 15.02
N TRP A 109 -25.34 2.07 16.17
CA TRP A 109 -24.69 2.10 17.48
C TRP A 109 -25.30 1.07 18.43
N GLY A 110 -24.55 0.72 19.48
CA GLY A 110 -25.03 -0.14 20.55
C GLY A 110 -24.02 -0.31 21.68
N LEU A 111 -24.50 -0.79 22.82
CA LEU A 111 -23.70 -1.12 23.99
C LEU A 111 -23.61 -2.65 24.11
N CYS A 112 -22.43 -3.22 23.85
CA CYS A 112 -22.20 -4.66 23.98
C CYS A 112 -21.77 -4.99 25.42
N ALA A 113 -22.48 -5.91 26.07
CA ALA A 113 -22.04 -6.51 27.32
C ALA A 113 -20.68 -7.19 27.11
N GLY A 114 -19.75 -6.93 28.02
CA GLY A 114 -18.37 -7.42 27.94
C GLY A 114 -17.90 -8.00 29.27
N SER A 115 -16.64 -8.41 29.34
CA SER A 115 -16.02 -8.97 30.54
C SER A 115 -15.75 -7.95 31.66
N GLY A 116 -16.09 -6.67 31.46
CA GLY A 116 -15.90 -5.60 32.43
C GLY A 116 -17.22 -5.03 32.94
N SER A 117 -17.15 -4.14 33.93
CA SER A 117 -18.35 -3.53 34.57
C SER A 117 -19.08 -2.50 33.70
N LYS A 118 -18.45 -2.00 32.63
CA LYS A 118 -19.05 -1.07 31.67
C LYS A 118 -19.19 -1.75 30.31
N PRO A 119 -20.36 -1.68 29.65
CA PRO A 119 -20.52 -2.23 28.31
C PRO A 119 -19.68 -1.45 27.29
N TYR A 120 -19.24 -2.13 26.23
CA TYR A 120 -18.46 -1.52 25.17
C TYR A 120 -19.37 -0.69 24.24
N GLN A 121 -19.14 0.62 24.22
CA GLN A 121 -19.76 1.53 23.27
C GLN A 121 -19.22 1.22 21.88
N THR A 122 -20.11 0.85 20.97
CA THR A 122 -19.77 0.49 19.59
C THR A 122 -20.62 1.33 18.66
N VAL A 123 -19.99 2.04 17.74
CA VAL A 123 -20.64 2.81 16.67
C VAL A 123 -19.98 2.48 15.35
N VAL A 124 -20.77 2.40 14.30
CA VAL A 124 -20.31 2.16 12.93
C VAL A 124 -20.98 3.20 12.04
N ASP A 125 -20.16 3.87 11.24
CA ASP A 125 -20.66 4.81 10.24
C ASP A 125 -20.91 4.03 8.94
N LEU A 126 -22.15 4.12 8.46
CA LEU A 126 -22.62 3.44 7.26
C LEU A 126 -22.28 4.22 5.98
N THR A 127 -21.85 5.48 6.10
CA THR A 127 -21.54 6.38 4.96
C THR A 127 -20.08 6.30 4.50
N GLY A 128 -19.21 5.69 5.29
CA GLY A 128 -17.83 5.41 4.94
C GLY A 128 -17.26 4.42 5.95
N PRO A 129 -16.44 3.44 5.54
CA PRO A 129 -16.26 2.19 6.30
C PRO A 129 -15.32 2.35 7.49
N GLY A 130 -15.80 3.01 8.54
CA GLY A 130 -15.13 3.06 9.82
C GLY A 130 -16.11 2.83 10.96
N SER A 131 -15.55 2.33 12.03
CA SER A 131 -16.22 2.01 13.28
C SER A 131 -15.43 2.57 14.45
N LYS A 132 -16.03 2.64 15.63
CA LYS A 132 -15.31 2.88 16.88
C LYS A 132 -15.92 2.00 17.94
N CYS A 133 -15.05 1.32 18.67
CA CYS A 133 -15.44 0.50 19.82
C CYS A 133 -14.51 0.82 20.99
N THR A 134 -15.05 0.91 22.21
CA THR A 134 -14.26 1.13 23.43
C THR A 134 -13.56 -0.13 23.95
N CYS A 135 -13.67 -1.27 23.25
CA CYS A 135 -13.01 -2.50 23.66
C CYS A 135 -11.47 -2.43 23.50
N PRO A 136 -10.70 -3.20 24.28
CA PRO A 136 -9.23 -3.19 24.22
C PRO A 136 -8.64 -3.93 23.01
N SER A 137 -9.46 -4.30 22.02
CA SER A 137 -9.00 -5.05 20.85
C SER A 137 -8.09 -4.20 19.98
N ARG A 138 -7.01 -4.80 19.49
CA ARG A 138 -6.11 -4.22 18.48
C ARG A 138 -6.55 -4.50 17.03
N LYS A 139 -7.63 -5.27 16.84
CA LYS A 139 -8.18 -5.61 15.51
C LYS A 139 -9.30 -4.66 15.12
N PHE A 140 -9.35 -4.27 13.86
CA PHE A 140 -10.33 -3.32 13.34
C PHE A 140 -10.82 -3.69 11.92
N PRO A 141 -12.14 -3.77 11.70
CA PRO A 141 -13.22 -3.72 12.69
C PRO A 141 -13.10 -4.83 13.74
N CYS A 142 -13.41 -4.52 15.00
CA CYS A 142 -13.36 -5.51 16.07
C CYS A 142 -14.59 -6.42 16.04
N LYS A 143 -14.58 -7.52 16.79
CA LYS A 143 -15.73 -8.44 16.87
C LYS A 143 -17.05 -7.75 17.27
N HIS A 144 -17.01 -6.68 18.08
CA HIS A 144 -18.22 -5.96 18.47
C HIS A 144 -18.77 -5.12 17.31
N ALA A 145 -17.90 -4.45 16.54
CA ALA A 145 -18.32 -3.71 15.35
C ALA A 145 -18.92 -4.66 14.29
N LEU A 146 -18.27 -5.81 14.05
CA LEU A 146 -18.79 -6.85 13.17
C LEU A 146 -20.13 -7.42 13.69
N GLY A 147 -20.22 -7.72 15.00
CA GLY A 147 -21.45 -8.22 15.61
C GLY A 147 -22.61 -7.23 15.55
N LEU A 148 -22.36 -5.94 15.75
CA LEU A 148 -23.37 -4.88 15.65
C LEU A 148 -23.87 -4.72 14.20
N LEU A 149 -22.96 -4.73 13.23
CA LEU A 149 -23.32 -4.70 11.81
C LEU A 149 -24.12 -5.95 11.41
N LEU A 150 -23.75 -7.14 11.90
CA LEU A 150 -24.50 -8.36 11.66
C LEU A 150 -25.89 -8.32 12.31
N LEU A 151 -26.01 -7.79 13.53
CA LEU A 151 -27.29 -7.58 14.20
C LEU A 151 -28.21 -6.64 13.40
N TRP A 152 -27.64 -5.55 12.88
CA TRP A 152 -28.35 -4.59 12.03
C TRP A 152 -28.77 -5.21 10.69
N SER A 153 -27.86 -5.93 10.02
CA SER A 153 -28.13 -6.67 8.78
C SER A 153 -29.29 -7.65 8.92
N GLY A 154 -29.38 -8.32 10.07
CA GLY A 154 -30.45 -9.28 10.40
C GLY A 154 -31.77 -8.65 10.83
N GLY A 155 -32.00 -7.35 10.58
CA GLY A 155 -33.28 -6.72 10.90
C GLY A 155 -33.48 -6.35 12.38
N SER A 156 -32.54 -6.68 13.25
CA SER A 156 -32.75 -6.71 14.72
C SER A 156 -32.38 -5.41 15.45
N VAL A 157 -32.10 -4.33 14.71
CA VAL A 157 -31.85 -2.98 15.24
C VAL A 157 -32.93 -2.04 14.72
N ALA A 158 -33.53 -1.27 15.63
CA ALA A 158 -34.60 -0.30 15.36
C ALA A 158 -34.04 1.09 15.03
N ALA A 159 -34.83 1.89 14.31
CA ALA A 159 -34.51 3.29 14.07
C ALA A 159 -34.58 4.10 15.40
N ALA A 160 -33.57 4.90 15.69
CA ALA A 160 -33.51 5.73 16.89
C ALA A 160 -32.61 6.96 16.66
N ALA A 161 -32.68 7.95 17.55
CA ALA A 161 -31.72 9.06 17.56
C ALA A 161 -30.37 8.60 18.16
N PRO A 162 -29.22 9.00 17.59
CA PRO A 162 -27.92 8.63 18.12
C PRO A 162 -27.67 9.25 19.51
N PRO A 163 -27.17 8.48 20.48
CA PRO A 163 -26.79 9.01 21.79
C PRO A 163 -25.56 9.94 21.67
N ASP A 164 -25.38 10.85 22.64
CA ASP A 164 -24.33 11.88 22.61
C ASP A 164 -22.93 11.35 22.25
N TRP A 165 -22.53 10.18 22.78
CA TRP A 165 -21.22 9.60 22.52
C TRP A 165 -21.05 9.11 21.06
N ALA A 166 -22.14 8.68 20.41
CA ALA A 166 -22.16 8.29 19.02
C ALA A 166 -22.15 9.55 18.13
N THR A 167 -23.00 10.53 18.43
CA THR A 167 -23.05 11.83 17.75
C THR A 167 -21.68 12.54 17.79
N LEU A 168 -21.05 12.61 18.95
CA LEU A 168 -19.72 13.20 19.11
C LEU A 168 -18.67 12.54 18.22
N TRP A 169 -18.73 11.22 18.04
CA TRP A 169 -17.80 10.53 17.15
C TRP A 169 -18.15 10.74 15.67
N LEU A 170 -19.43 10.64 15.29
CA LEU A 170 -19.88 10.86 13.92
C LEU A 170 -19.57 12.30 13.45
N ASP A 171 -19.79 13.29 14.30
CA ASP A 171 -19.45 14.69 14.02
C ASP A 171 -17.94 14.90 13.87
N SER A 172 -17.13 14.20 14.68
CA SER A 172 -15.66 14.23 14.55
C SER A 172 -15.15 13.64 13.24
N ARG A 173 -15.97 12.85 12.54
CA ARG A 173 -15.67 12.30 11.21
C ARG A 173 -16.16 13.20 10.09
N ARG A 174 -17.34 13.81 10.24
CA ARG A 174 -17.92 14.75 9.27
C ARG A 174 -17.15 16.07 9.22
N ARG A 175 -16.52 16.45 10.34
CA ARG A 175 -15.61 17.58 10.39
C ARG A 175 -14.17 17.07 10.25
N PRO A 176 -13.41 17.48 9.22
CA PRO A 176 -11.97 17.33 9.23
C PRO A 176 -11.44 18.02 10.49
N THR A 177 -11.03 17.25 11.51
CA THR A 177 -10.37 17.68 12.76
C THR A 177 -10.30 19.19 13.02
N GLU A 178 -11.44 19.82 13.31
CA GLU A 178 -11.45 21.11 14.01
C GLU A 178 -11.16 20.82 15.48
N ARG A 179 -9.87 20.74 15.85
CA ARG A 179 -9.48 20.78 17.26
C ARG A 179 -9.36 22.23 17.71
N LYS A 180 -10.16 22.52 18.74
CA LYS A 180 -10.29 23.75 19.54
C LYS A 180 -10.95 24.90 18.78
N ALA A 181 -11.96 25.48 19.41
CA ALA A 181 -12.55 26.76 19.04
C ALA A 181 -11.48 27.71 18.48
N GLU A 182 -11.65 28.10 17.21
CA GLU A 182 -10.81 29.10 16.60
C GLU A 182 -10.97 30.41 17.40
N PRO A 183 -9.87 31.03 17.86
CA PRO A 183 -9.84 32.47 17.88
C PRO A 183 -9.94 32.91 16.40
N SER A 184 -10.88 33.81 16.08
CA SER A 184 -11.10 34.49 14.79
C SER A 184 -10.16 34.11 13.62
N ALA A 185 -10.72 33.73 12.46
CA ALA A 185 -10.02 33.47 11.20
C ALA A 185 -8.61 34.12 11.13
N PRO A 186 -7.53 33.31 11.13
CA PRO A 186 -6.19 33.84 11.32
C PRO A 186 -5.84 34.83 10.20
N ASN A 187 -5.38 36.02 10.61
CA ASN A 187 -4.98 37.09 9.68
C ASN A 187 -4.12 36.52 8.54
N PRO A 188 -4.53 36.68 7.25
CA PRO A 188 -3.82 36.15 6.09
C PRO A 188 -2.33 36.55 6.06
N ALA A 189 -2.00 37.77 6.48
CA ALA A 189 -0.63 38.25 6.55
C ALA A 189 0.21 37.48 7.60
N ALA A 190 -0.38 37.13 8.74
CA ALA A 190 0.28 36.33 9.77
C ALA A 190 0.49 34.87 9.32
N VAL A 191 -0.41 34.31 8.51
CA VAL A 191 -0.23 32.98 7.89
C VAL A 191 0.88 33.02 6.85
N ALA A 192 0.90 34.02 5.96
CA ALA A 192 1.95 34.22 4.97
C ALA A 192 3.32 34.38 5.63
N ARG A 193 3.43 35.22 6.67
CA ARG A 193 4.67 35.40 7.45
C ARG A 193 5.16 34.10 8.08
N ARG A 194 4.27 33.31 8.69
CA ARG A 194 4.62 31.99 9.27
C ARG A 194 5.10 31.01 8.20
N ARG A 195 4.47 30.98 7.03
CA ARG A 195 4.89 30.16 5.89
C ARG A 195 6.29 30.56 5.40
N ALA A 196 6.55 31.86 5.27
CA ALA A 196 7.86 32.37 4.87
C ALA A 196 8.96 32.04 5.90
N GLN A 197 8.68 32.23 7.20
CA GLN A 197 9.61 31.87 8.27
C GLN A 197 9.92 30.38 8.30
N ARG A 198 8.91 29.52 8.12
CA ARG A 198 9.12 28.08 7.96
C ARG A 198 10.01 27.78 6.76
N ALA A 199 9.73 28.39 5.61
CA ALA A 199 10.52 28.18 4.40
C ALA A 199 12.01 28.54 4.61
N GLN A 200 12.29 29.65 5.32
CA GLN A 200 13.64 30.07 5.68
C GLN A 200 14.34 29.08 6.62
N ARG A 201 13.65 28.61 7.68
CA ARG A 201 14.20 27.61 8.62
C ARG A 201 14.54 26.30 7.90
N VAL A 202 13.63 25.83 7.05
CA VAL A 202 13.84 24.63 6.25
C VAL A 202 15.01 24.80 5.29
N ALA A 203 15.13 25.96 4.62
CA ALA A 203 16.23 26.23 3.71
C ALA A 203 17.59 26.23 4.43
N ALA A 204 17.67 26.86 5.61
CA ALA A 204 18.88 26.87 6.42
C ALA A 204 19.26 25.45 6.89
N GLY A 205 18.29 24.67 7.37
CA GLY A 205 18.52 23.27 7.76
C GLY A 205 18.95 22.39 6.59
N ALA A 206 18.32 22.54 5.42
CA ALA A 206 18.69 21.80 4.21
C ALA A 206 20.12 22.14 3.74
N ALA A 207 20.54 23.41 3.84
CA ALA A 207 21.90 23.82 3.50
C ALA A 207 22.95 23.26 4.49
N GLU A 208 22.64 23.26 5.79
CA GLU A 208 23.50 22.62 6.80
C GLU A 208 23.63 21.11 6.54
N LEU A 209 22.52 20.44 6.23
CA LEU A 209 22.51 19.02 5.90
C LEU A 209 23.34 18.72 4.63
N GLU A 210 23.22 19.56 3.60
CA GLU A 210 24.02 19.44 2.37
C GLU A 210 25.52 19.49 2.68
N GLN A 211 25.97 20.42 3.52
CA GLN A 211 27.37 20.51 3.93
C GLN A 211 27.82 19.26 4.69
N ARG A 212 26.99 18.76 5.62
CA ARG A 212 27.30 17.54 6.39
C ARG A 212 27.41 16.30 5.50
N LEU A 213 26.56 16.18 4.49
CA LEU A 213 26.65 15.09 3.51
C LEU A 213 27.93 15.20 2.67
N ALA A 214 28.34 16.41 2.28
CA ALA A 214 29.61 16.62 1.58
C ALA A 214 30.82 16.28 2.46
N ASP A 215 30.76 16.62 3.76
CA ASP A 215 31.81 16.30 4.73
C ASP A 215 31.91 14.78 4.94
N LEU A 216 30.77 14.07 5.07
CA LEU A 216 30.73 12.60 5.13
C LEU A 216 31.46 11.95 3.94
N LEU A 217 31.24 12.46 2.73
CA LEU A 217 31.90 11.93 1.53
C LEU A 217 33.40 12.29 1.49
N ARG A 218 33.78 13.47 1.99
CA ARG A 218 35.17 13.90 2.06
C ARG A 218 35.98 13.07 3.06
N ASP A 219 35.39 12.78 4.21
CA ASP A 219 36.01 12.00 5.29
C ASP A 219 36.03 10.49 4.96
N GLY A 220 35.14 10.06 4.07
CA GLY A 220 35.04 8.69 3.57
C GLY A 220 34.07 7.83 4.38
N LEU A 221 33.37 6.93 3.69
CA LEU A 221 32.28 6.15 4.29
C LEU A 221 32.75 5.09 5.30
N ALA A 222 34.01 4.62 5.20
CA ALA A 222 34.55 3.57 6.06
C ALA A 222 34.56 3.93 7.56
N GLY A 223 34.55 5.23 7.90
CA GLY A 223 34.47 5.70 9.27
C GLY A 223 33.05 5.71 9.85
N ALA A 224 32.01 5.67 9.01
CA ALA A 224 30.62 5.89 9.42
C ALA A 224 30.08 4.84 10.40
N GLU A 225 30.62 3.61 10.37
CA GLU A 225 30.29 2.55 11.34
C GLU A 225 30.75 2.92 12.77
N ARG A 226 31.82 3.70 12.91
CA ARG A 226 32.42 4.07 14.21
C ARG A 226 31.79 5.30 14.84
N GLU A 227 31.14 6.14 14.04
CA GLU A 227 30.56 7.42 14.48
C GLU A 227 29.29 7.25 15.32
N GLY A 228 28.70 6.05 15.33
CA GLY A 228 27.57 5.68 16.17
C GLY A 228 26.25 6.38 15.82
N TYR A 229 25.14 5.85 16.34
CA TYR A 229 23.79 6.36 16.10
C TYR A 229 23.57 7.81 16.59
N GLN A 230 24.30 8.22 17.63
CA GLN A 230 24.12 9.54 18.27
C GLN A 230 24.37 10.70 17.30
N ARG A 231 25.39 10.62 16.44
CA ARG A 231 25.68 11.67 15.45
C ARG A 231 24.50 11.87 14.49
N TRP A 232 23.91 10.77 14.02
CA TRP A 232 22.77 10.80 13.11
C TRP A 232 21.51 11.34 13.80
N ASP A 233 21.29 10.97 15.05
CA ASP A 233 20.17 11.49 15.85
C ASP A 233 20.27 12.99 16.10
N GLU A 234 21.46 13.53 16.35
CA GLU A 234 21.68 14.96 16.47
C GLU A 234 21.37 15.72 15.17
N ILE A 235 21.80 15.18 14.03
CA ILE A 235 21.49 15.76 12.71
C ILE A 235 19.98 15.70 12.47
N ALA A 236 19.33 14.58 12.78
CA ALA A 236 17.89 14.43 12.63
C ALA A 236 17.11 15.39 13.55
N ALA A 237 17.56 15.60 14.78
CA ALA A 237 16.98 16.57 15.71
C ALA A 237 17.07 18.00 15.14
N ARG A 238 18.22 18.38 14.58
CA ARG A 238 18.37 19.67 13.88
C ARG A 238 17.39 19.84 12.72
N MET A 239 17.10 18.77 11.96
CA MET A 239 16.10 18.82 10.89
C MET A 239 14.67 19.02 11.42
N VAL A 240 14.34 18.45 12.59
CA VAL A 240 13.07 18.71 13.27
C VAL A 240 12.97 20.19 13.70
N ASP A 241 14.04 20.74 14.29
CA ASP A 241 14.10 22.16 14.69
C ASP A 241 14.00 23.11 13.49
N ALA A 242 14.60 22.70 12.35
CA ALA A 242 14.47 23.38 11.07
C ALA A 242 13.08 23.26 10.42
N GLN A 243 12.16 22.50 11.03
CA GLN A 243 10.80 22.22 10.51
C GLN A 243 10.76 21.40 9.21
N ALA A 244 11.76 20.53 9.03
CA ALA A 244 11.92 19.59 7.91
C ALA A 244 11.85 18.12 8.41
N PRO A 245 10.70 17.66 8.93
CA PRO A 245 10.59 16.33 9.51
C PRO A 245 10.83 15.19 8.51
N GLY A 246 10.60 15.44 7.21
CA GLY A 246 10.92 14.46 6.17
C GLY A 246 12.42 14.25 6.01
N LEU A 247 13.22 15.33 6.04
CA LEU A 247 14.69 15.23 6.08
C LEU A 247 15.15 14.50 7.35
N ALA A 248 14.52 14.78 8.49
CA ALA A 248 14.84 14.10 9.75
C ALA A 248 14.63 12.57 9.66
N SER A 249 13.55 12.10 9.02
CA SER A 249 13.33 10.67 8.80
C SER A 249 14.45 10.04 7.99
N ARG A 250 14.79 10.67 6.85
CA ARG A 250 15.82 10.19 5.93
C ARG A 250 17.21 10.15 6.58
N VAL A 251 17.54 11.12 7.45
CA VAL A 251 18.78 11.10 8.22
C VAL A 251 18.83 9.92 9.19
N ARG A 252 17.72 9.58 9.86
CA ARG A 252 17.68 8.39 10.74
C ARG A 252 17.83 7.09 9.96
N GLU A 253 17.20 7.01 8.78
CA GLU A 253 17.35 5.88 7.87
C GLU A 253 18.80 5.69 7.42
N LEU A 254 19.52 6.78 7.10
CA LEU A 254 20.97 6.73 6.82
C LEU A 254 21.76 6.16 7.99
N GLY A 255 21.48 6.62 9.21
CA GLY A 255 22.16 6.17 10.42
C GLY A 255 21.98 4.67 10.73
N ALA A 256 20.92 4.05 10.22
CA ALA A 256 20.66 2.62 10.38
C ALA A 256 21.41 1.73 9.38
N LEU A 257 21.91 2.28 8.27
CA LEU A 257 22.52 1.49 7.19
C LEU A 257 23.83 0.79 7.61
N PRO A 258 24.79 1.43 8.29
CA PRO A 258 26.04 0.75 8.68
C PRO A 258 25.82 -0.50 9.54
N GLY A 259 24.78 -0.51 10.39
CA GLY A 259 24.42 -1.65 11.23
C GLY A 259 23.60 -2.74 10.55
N SER A 260 23.24 -2.58 9.27
CA SER A 260 22.32 -3.51 8.57
C SER A 260 23.01 -4.71 7.90
N GLY A 261 24.35 -4.78 7.93
CA GLY A 261 25.15 -5.83 7.30
C GLY A 261 25.17 -5.76 5.76
N GLY A 262 25.98 -6.59 5.09
CA GLY A 262 26.09 -6.61 3.62
C GLY A 262 26.82 -5.39 3.03
N ASP A 263 26.51 -5.03 1.78
CA ASP A 263 27.07 -3.86 1.09
C ASP A 263 26.40 -2.56 1.57
N TRP A 264 26.58 -2.25 2.85
CA TRP A 264 26.10 -1.01 3.44
C TRP A 264 26.79 0.25 2.90
N PRO A 265 28.09 0.26 2.51
CA PRO A 265 28.72 1.48 2.00
C PRO A 265 28.07 1.98 0.71
N SER A 266 27.79 1.08 -0.24
CA SER A 266 27.10 1.45 -1.49
C SER A 266 25.70 1.98 -1.21
N ARG A 267 24.93 1.30 -0.34
CA ARG A 267 23.58 1.77 0.05
C ARG A 267 23.61 3.10 0.78
N LEU A 268 24.59 3.31 1.68
CA LEU A 268 24.76 4.60 2.36
C LEU A 268 25.05 5.72 1.36
N LEU A 269 25.90 5.46 0.36
CA LEU A 269 26.19 6.42 -0.71
C LEU A 269 24.95 6.74 -1.55
N GLU A 270 24.19 5.73 -1.97
CA GLU A 270 22.96 5.88 -2.74
C GLU A 270 21.95 6.75 -1.99
N GLU A 271 21.67 6.40 -0.73
CA GLU A 271 20.68 7.09 0.09
C GLU A 271 21.14 8.52 0.45
N ALA A 272 22.44 8.72 0.70
CA ALA A 272 23.01 10.05 0.93
C ALA A 272 22.94 10.92 -0.34
N SER A 273 23.14 10.32 -1.52
CA SER A 273 23.03 11.01 -2.81
C SER A 273 21.60 11.44 -3.10
N LEU A 274 20.62 10.57 -2.81
CA LEU A 274 19.20 10.90 -2.90
C LEU A 274 18.82 12.01 -1.90
N LEU A 275 19.34 11.96 -0.67
CA LEU A 275 19.11 13.02 0.31
C LEU A 275 19.72 14.36 -0.12
N HIS A 276 20.94 14.34 -0.65
CA HIS A 276 21.58 15.51 -1.25
C HIS A 276 20.74 16.07 -2.42
N LEU A 277 20.29 15.21 -3.33
CA LEU A 277 19.42 15.62 -4.43
C LEU A 277 18.14 16.31 -3.91
N LEU A 278 17.58 15.84 -2.78
CA LEU A 278 16.39 16.44 -2.17
C LEU A 278 16.65 17.83 -1.59
N THR A 279 17.78 18.03 -0.91
CA THR A 279 18.15 19.37 -0.40
C THR A 279 18.39 20.35 -1.54
N ARG A 280 19.07 19.91 -2.61
CA ARG A 280 19.25 20.68 -3.85
C ARG A 280 17.91 20.99 -4.52
N GLY A 281 17.03 20.00 -4.65
CA GLY A 281 15.71 20.16 -5.22
C GLY A 281 14.88 21.21 -4.48
N TYR A 282 14.96 21.25 -3.14
CA TYR A 282 14.28 22.27 -2.35
C TYR A 282 14.89 23.67 -2.52
N ALA A 283 16.23 23.77 -2.55
CA ALA A 283 16.93 25.03 -2.76
C ALA A 283 16.62 25.67 -4.12
N HIS A 284 16.36 24.85 -5.15
CA HIS A 284 16.06 25.30 -6.51
C HIS A 284 14.59 25.11 -6.91
N GLN A 285 13.68 24.98 -5.93
CA GLN A 285 12.29 24.58 -6.19
C GLN A 285 11.53 25.49 -7.17
N ASP A 286 11.88 26.78 -7.21
CA ASP A 286 11.25 27.77 -8.10
C ASP A 286 11.61 27.57 -9.58
N ARG A 287 12.64 26.76 -9.87
CA ARG A 287 13.08 26.38 -11.23
C ARG A 287 12.54 25.02 -11.66
N LEU A 288 11.91 24.28 -10.76
CA LEU A 288 11.37 22.95 -11.05
C LEU A 288 9.99 23.06 -11.69
N PRO A 289 9.59 22.10 -12.55
CA PRO A 289 8.20 21.94 -12.92
C PRO A 289 7.31 21.85 -11.68
N ALA A 290 6.16 22.55 -11.68
CA ALA A 290 5.29 22.63 -10.50
C ALA A 290 4.94 21.27 -9.85
N PRO A 291 4.68 20.19 -10.62
CA PRO A 291 4.47 18.86 -10.04
C PRO A 291 5.67 18.32 -9.26
N LEU A 292 6.89 18.48 -9.79
CA LEU A 292 8.13 18.04 -9.13
C LEU A 292 8.46 18.91 -7.92
N ALA A 293 8.21 20.22 -7.99
CA ALA A 293 8.33 21.10 -6.83
C ALA A 293 7.39 20.65 -5.68
N ALA A 294 6.17 20.24 -5.99
CA ALA A 294 5.23 19.70 -5.01
C ALA A 294 5.71 18.37 -4.40
N THR A 295 6.29 17.49 -5.21
CA THR A 295 6.94 16.24 -4.75
C THR A 295 8.04 16.56 -3.74
N VAL A 296 8.97 17.47 -4.08
CA VAL A 296 10.06 17.91 -3.19
C VAL A 296 9.50 18.44 -1.87
N ARG A 297 8.51 19.34 -1.92
CA ARG A 297 7.90 19.92 -0.71
C ARG A 297 7.27 18.84 0.19
N THR A 298 6.57 17.88 -0.41
CA THR A 298 5.97 16.76 0.33
C THR A 298 7.04 15.94 1.05
N ARG A 299 8.15 15.61 0.37
CA ARG A 299 9.27 14.85 0.96
C ARG A 299 10.05 15.61 2.03
N ILE A 300 10.10 16.94 1.96
CA ILE A 300 10.68 17.76 3.04
C ILE A 300 9.79 17.72 4.30
N GLY A 301 8.49 17.44 4.15
CA GLY A 301 7.51 17.36 5.23
C GLY A 301 6.52 18.52 5.26
N PHE A 302 6.31 19.21 4.13
CA PHE A 302 5.16 20.10 4.00
C PHE A 302 3.89 19.27 3.83
N THR A 303 2.93 19.48 4.72
CA THR A 303 1.63 18.80 4.68
C THR A 303 0.63 19.63 3.89
N THR A 304 -0.24 18.94 3.16
CA THR A 304 -1.44 19.53 2.56
C THR A 304 -2.61 19.18 3.46
N ASP A 305 -3.44 20.16 3.78
CA ASP A 305 -4.66 19.96 4.54
C ASP A 305 -5.67 19.16 3.70
N THR A 306 -6.28 18.13 4.31
CA THR A 306 -7.21 17.23 3.62
C THR A 306 -8.48 17.94 3.19
N ALA A 307 -9.00 18.88 4.01
CA ALA A 307 -10.22 19.61 3.67
C ALA A 307 -9.97 20.53 2.45
N GLY A 308 -8.86 21.27 2.46
CA GLY A 308 -8.42 22.08 1.33
C GLY A 308 -8.15 21.24 0.07
N LEU A 309 -7.63 20.02 0.23
CA LEU A 309 -7.41 19.10 -0.89
C LEU A 309 -8.73 18.63 -1.51
N LEU A 310 -9.71 18.24 -0.68
CA LEU A 310 -11.03 17.79 -1.11
C LEU A 310 -11.92 18.92 -1.67
N ALA A 311 -11.65 20.17 -1.31
CA ALA A 311 -12.29 21.34 -1.92
C ALA A 311 -11.76 21.66 -3.33
N GLY A 312 -10.62 21.06 -3.72
CA GLY A 312 -10.03 21.18 -5.04
C GLY A 312 -10.59 20.17 -6.06
N PRO A 313 -9.89 19.97 -7.19
CA PRO A 313 -10.30 19.00 -8.21
C PRO A 313 -10.32 17.57 -7.68
N THR A 314 -11.44 16.87 -7.87
CA THR A 314 -11.59 15.46 -7.56
C THR A 314 -11.72 14.62 -8.82
N VAL A 315 -11.35 13.34 -8.73
CA VAL A 315 -11.59 12.32 -9.74
C VAL A 315 -12.64 11.38 -9.19
N ARG A 316 -13.79 11.31 -9.86
CA ARG A 316 -14.80 10.29 -9.58
C ARG A 316 -14.52 9.06 -10.41
N ASP A 317 -14.57 7.90 -9.77
CA ASP A 317 -14.49 6.60 -10.43
C ASP A 317 -15.12 5.52 -9.55
N ARG A 318 -15.29 4.32 -10.11
CA ARG A 318 -15.48 3.07 -9.38
C ARG A 318 -14.09 2.51 -9.09
N TRP A 319 -13.72 2.53 -7.82
CA TRP A 319 -12.38 2.17 -7.36
C TRP A 319 -12.38 0.74 -6.83
N LEU A 320 -11.66 -0.15 -7.51
CA LEU A 320 -11.39 -1.50 -7.02
C LEU A 320 -10.29 -1.45 -5.95
N VAL A 321 -10.54 -2.03 -4.77
CA VAL A 321 -9.55 -2.19 -3.71
C VAL A 321 -8.62 -3.36 -4.05
N LEU A 322 -7.38 -3.04 -4.43
CA LEU A 322 -6.40 -4.02 -4.89
C LEU A 322 -5.61 -4.67 -3.76
N ALA A 323 -5.28 -3.93 -2.71
CA ALA A 323 -4.62 -4.46 -1.52
C ALA A 323 -4.82 -3.54 -0.31
N GLN A 324 -4.65 -4.12 0.88
CA GLN A 324 -4.56 -3.41 2.15
C GLN A 324 -3.39 -3.98 2.95
N HIS A 325 -2.48 -3.11 3.41
CA HIS A 325 -1.33 -3.51 4.21
C HIS A 325 -1.14 -2.58 5.41
N ASP A 326 -0.96 -3.16 6.59
CA ASP A 326 -0.73 -2.45 7.83
C ASP A 326 0.72 -2.62 8.27
N ALA A 327 1.44 -1.50 8.38
CA ALA A 327 2.76 -1.44 8.99
C ALA A 327 2.65 -0.76 10.37
N ALA A 328 3.21 -1.36 11.41
CA ALA A 328 3.20 -0.80 12.76
C ALA A 328 4.62 -0.48 13.22
N ASP A 329 4.80 0.71 13.80
CA ASP A 329 5.91 1.04 14.68
C ASP A 329 5.42 1.17 16.14
N ASP A 330 6.32 1.46 17.07
CA ASP A 330 6.01 1.55 18.52
C ASP A 330 4.94 2.60 18.87
N ARG A 331 4.68 3.58 17.99
CA ARG A 331 3.83 4.74 18.26
C ARG A 331 2.63 4.84 17.31
N LEU A 332 2.72 4.27 16.12
CA LEU A 332 1.83 4.51 15.00
C LEU A 332 1.65 3.25 14.14
N THR A 333 0.40 2.90 13.86
CA THR A 333 0.06 1.92 12.82
C THR A 333 -0.39 2.69 11.58
N THR A 334 0.25 2.42 10.45
CA THR A 334 -0.08 3.00 9.14
C THR A 334 -0.68 1.92 8.25
N ARG A 335 -1.89 2.17 7.79
CA ARG A 335 -2.58 1.38 6.77
C ARG A 335 -2.43 2.02 5.41
N ARG A 336 -1.98 1.23 4.45
CA ARG A 336 -1.91 1.55 3.02
C ARG A 336 -3.02 0.79 2.32
N VAL A 337 -3.86 1.49 1.55
CA VAL A 337 -4.88 0.88 0.70
C VAL A 337 -4.64 1.33 -0.73
N TRP A 338 -4.43 0.36 -1.63
CA TRP A 338 -4.26 0.65 -3.05
C TRP A 338 -5.58 0.44 -3.78
N LEU A 339 -5.91 1.38 -4.65
CA LEU A 339 -7.13 1.40 -5.45
C LEU A 339 -6.79 1.50 -6.94
N LEU A 340 -7.67 0.97 -7.78
CA LEU A 340 -7.62 1.16 -9.24
C LEU A 340 -8.99 1.59 -9.76
N GLY A 341 -9.03 2.72 -10.45
CA GLY A 341 -10.24 3.22 -11.10
C GLY A 341 -10.60 2.38 -12.32
N GLU A 342 -11.82 1.85 -12.38
CA GLU A 342 -12.31 1.02 -13.48
C GLU A 342 -12.42 1.81 -14.79
N ALA A 343 -12.94 3.05 -14.75
CA ALA A 343 -13.12 3.87 -15.94
C ALA A 343 -11.84 4.63 -16.32
N THR A 344 -11.09 5.12 -15.34
CA THR A 344 -9.90 5.96 -15.58
C THR A 344 -8.61 5.16 -15.72
N GLY A 345 -8.58 3.89 -15.28
CA GLY A 345 -7.35 3.10 -15.16
C GLY A 345 -6.33 3.69 -14.18
N ARG A 346 -6.75 4.64 -13.34
CA ARG A 346 -5.85 5.40 -12.47
C ARG A 346 -5.62 4.66 -11.17
N ALA A 347 -4.37 4.56 -10.73
CA ALA A 347 -4.03 4.04 -9.41
C ALA A 347 -4.20 5.13 -8.32
N ALA A 348 -4.57 4.72 -7.11
CA ALA A 348 -4.57 5.58 -5.94
C ALA A 348 -4.01 4.86 -4.70
N LEU A 349 -3.38 5.62 -3.80
CA LEU A 349 -2.95 5.15 -2.48
C LEU A 349 -3.62 5.99 -1.40
N LEU A 350 -4.45 5.34 -0.57
CA LEU A 350 -5.00 5.94 0.64
C LEU A 350 -4.14 5.55 1.83
N LEU A 351 -3.89 6.53 2.71
CA LEU A 351 -3.19 6.31 3.98
C LEU A 351 -4.16 6.56 5.13
N SER A 352 -4.22 5.60 6.06
CA SER A 352 -4.97 5.73 7.31
C SER A 352 -4.06 5.42 8.49
N PHE A 353 -4.22 6.17 9.58
CA PHE A 353 -3.30 6.11 10.71
C PHE A 353 -4.05 5.74 12.00
N GLY A 354 -3.43 4.91 12.83
CA GLY A 354 -3.92 4.50 14.14
C GLY A 354 -2.86 4.77 15.21
N ALA A 355 -3.22 5.53 16.24
CA ALA A 355 -2.29 5.93 17.29
C ALA A 355 -2.14 4.86 18.37
N ALA A 356 -0.94 4.77 18.97
CA ALA A 356 -0.65 3.92 20.13
C ALA A 356 -1.00 2.44 19.90
N GLY A 357 -0.59 1.90 18.74
CA GLY A 357 -0.79 0.49 18.37
C GLY A 357 -2.25 0.10 18.08
N ARG A 358 -3.16 1.07 17.95
CA ARG A 358 -4.53 0.83 17.49
C ARG A 358 -4.55 0.67 15.98
N ALA A 359 -5.36 -0.27 15.48
CA ALA A 359 -5.55 -0.41 14.05
C ALA A 359 -6.25 0.84 13.46
N PRO A 360 -5.91 1.25 12.22
CA PRO A 360 -6.47 2.44 11.60
C PRO A 360 -7.97 2.32 11.29
N GLU A 361 -8.69 3.44 11.32
CA GLU A 361 -10.16 3.46 11.23
C GLU A 361 -10.73 3.17 9.84
N LEU A 362 -9.97 3.39 8.76
CA LEU A 362 -10.45 3.10 7.39
C LEU A 362 -10.32 1.60 7.11
N ALA A 363 -11.43 0.89 6.90
CA ALA A 363 -11.45 -0.52 6.54
C ALA A 363 -12.01 -0.72 5.13
N LEU A 364 -11.14 -1.00 4.16
CA LEU A 364 -11.53 -1.26 2.78
C LEU A 364 -11.04 -2.66 2.40
N PRO A 365 -11.90 -3.68 2.50
CA PRO A 365 -11.52 -5.04 2.12
C PRO A 365 -11.07 -5.15 0.67
N VAL A 366 -10.07 -5.98 0.47
CA VAL A 366 -9.54 -6.29 -0.86
C VAL A 366 -10.63 -6.98 -1.70
N GLY A 367 -10.75 -6.56 -2.96
CA GLY A 367 -11.77 -7.05 -3.89
C GLY A 367 -13.06 -6.26 -3.91
N LEU A 368 -13.24 -5.28 -3.03
CA LEU A 368 -14.43 -4.44 -3.08
C LEU A 368 -14.27 -3.31 -4.09
N THR A 369 -15.38 -2.93 -4.71
CA THR A 369 -15.46 -1.74 -5.56
C THR A 369 -16.26 -0.66 -4.84
N LEU A 370 -15.74 0.57 -4.80
CA LEU A 370 -16.43 1.75 -4.24
C LEU A 370 -16.56 2.87 -5.27
N ASP A 371 -17.76 3.43 -5.46
CA ASP A 371 -17.95 4.67 -6.23
C ASP A 371 -17.66 5.86 -5.31
N ALA A 372 -16.58 6.58 -5.58
CA ALA A 372 -16.12 7.67 -4.72
C ALA A 372 -15.36 8.75 -5.49
N ASP A 373 -15.38 9.95 -4.91
CA ASP A 373 -14.53 11.06 -5.30
C ASP A 373 -13.16 10.94 -4.61
N LEU A 374 -12.05 10.96 -5.36
CA LEU A 374 -10.70 11.03 -4.82
C LEU A 374 -10.02 12.37 -5.17
N ALA A 375 -9.39 13.00 -4.17
CA ALA A 375 -8.54 14.18 -4.40
C ALA A 375 -7.07 13.80 -4.26
N TYR A 376 -6.29 13.99 -5.31
CA TYR A 376 -4.89 13.58 -5.35
C TYR A 376 -3.96 14.65 -4.78
N HIS A 377 -3.05 14.24 -3.90
CA HIS A 377 -1.99 15.12 -3.43
C HIS A 377 -1.11 15.57 -4.62
N PRO A 378 -0.77 16.87 -4.72
CA PRO A 378 0.11 17.36 -5.76
C PRO A 378 1.49 16.69 -5.72
N ALA A 379 1.90 16.12 -6.86
CA ALA A 379 3.18 15.45 -7.05
C ALA A 379 3.47 15.32 -8.56
N ALA A 380 4.72 15.00 -8.93
CA ALA A 380 5.11 14.67 -10.30
C ALA A 380 4.30 13.49 -10.86
N ARG A 381 4.11 12.46 -10.03
CA ARG A 381 3.21 11.33 -10.28
C ARG A 381 2.20 11.23 -9.12
N PRO A 382 1.05 11.91 -9.19
CA PRO A 382 0.07 11.89 -8.11
C PRO A 382 -0.52 10.49 -7.90
N LEU A 383 -0.10 9.84 -6.81
CA LEU A 383 -0.60 8.53 -6.39
C LEU A 383 -1.37 8.62 -5.06
N ARG A 384 -0.81 9.33 -4.07
CA ARG A 384 -1.46 9.50 -2.77
C ARG A 384 -2.72 10.34 -2.94
N ALA A 385 -3.84 9.87 -2.40
CA ALA A 385 -5.11 10.57 -2.47
C ALA A 385 -5.80 10.66 -1.10
N ALA A 386 -6.72 11.61 -0.98
CA ALA A 386 -7.72 11.68 0.07
C ALA A 386 -9.04 11.12 -0.46
N LEU A 387 -9.69 10.29 0.35
CA LEU A 387 -11.02 9.77 0.08
C LEU A 387 -12.04 10.87 0.38
N GLY A 388 -12.76 11.30 -0.66
CA GLY A 388 -13.92 12.18 -0.55
C GLY A 388 -15.20 11.41 -0.24
N PRO A 389 -16.38 12.03 -0.46
CA PRO A 389 -17.65 11.36 -0.24
C PRO A 389 -17.75 10.10 -1.11
N VAL A 390 -18.14 8.98 -0.51
CA VAL A 390 -18.53 7.77 -1.24
C VAL A 390 -19.95 8.00 -1.78
N ARG A 391 -20.18 7.81 -3.08
CA ARG A 391 -21.43 8.12 -3.78
C ARG A 391 -22.01 6.86 -4.43
N GLY A 392 -23.10 6.36 -3.87
CA GLY A 392 -23.93 5.29 -4.41
C GLY A 392 -25.20 5.18 -3.56
N GLU A 393 -26.20 4.41 -3.99
CA GLU A 393 -27.29 4.01 -3.09
C GLU A 393 -26.63 3.41 -1.84
N ARG A 394 -26.83 4.07 -0.70
CA ARG A 394 -26.11 3.88 0.59
C ARG A 394 -26.32 2.48 1.23
N HIS A 395 -26.95 1.61 0.46
CA HIS A 395 -27.62 0.36 0.77
C HIS A 395 -27.24 -0.74 -0.25
N GLY A 396 -26.51 -0.38 -1.31
CA GLY A 396 -26.06 -1.32 -2.32
C GLY A 396 -25.02 -2.29 -1.76
N PRO A 397 -25.12 -3.60 -2.06
CA PRO A 397 -24.17 -4.60 -1.61
C PRO A 397 -22.75 -4.26 -2.09
N PRO A 398 -21.67 -4.41 -1.27
CA PRO A 398 -20.32 -4.48 -1.81
C PRO A 398 -20.29 -5.49 -2.94
N VAL A 399 -20.03 -4.98 -4.14
CA VAL A 399 -19.98 -5.80 -5.34
C VAL A 399 -18.57 -6.37 -5.42
N PRO A 400 -18.41 -7.70 -5.44
CA PRO A 400 -17.13 -8.30 -5.78
C PRO A 400 -16.62 -7.69 -7.07
N GLY A 401 -15.45 -7.06 -7.01
CA GLY A 401 -14.79 -6.53 -8.19
C GLY A 401 -14.37 -7.66 -9.12
N SER A 402 -14.31 -7.36 -10.42
CA SER A 402 -13.69 -8.28 -11.37
C SER A 402 -12.18 -8.34 -11.16
N VAL A 403 -11.55 -9.37 -11.72
CA VAL A 403 -10.08 -9.39 -11.87
C VAL A 403 -9.67 -8.11 -12.62
N PRO A 404 -8.74 -7.30 -12.06
CA PRO A 404 -8.34 -6.05 -12.70
C PRO A 404 -7.62 -6.33 -14.03
N PRO A 405 -7.81 -5.48 -15.05
CA PRO A 405 -6.95 -5.54 -16.22
C PRO A 405 -5.51 -5.26 -15.80
N GLY A 406 -4.57 -6.04 -16.35
CA GLY A 406 -3.15 -5.90 -16.06
C GLY A 406 -2.32 -5.60 -17.30
N THR A 407 -1.02 -5.51 -17.09
CA THR A 407 -0.01 -5.30 -18.13
C THR A 407 1.04 -6.42 -18.08
N PRO A 408 1.66 -6.77 -19.21
CA PRO A 408 2.85 -7.63 -19.22
C PRO A 408 4.04 -6.96 -18.52
N VAL A 409 5.09 -7.73 -18.24
CA VAL A 409 6.26 -7.30 -17.45
C VAL A 409 7.06 -6.18 -18.14
N GLY A 410 7.34 -6.29 -19.44
CA GLY A 410 8.11 -5.28 -20.18
C GLY A 410 7.50 -3.88 -20.11
N PRO A 411 6.22 -3.67 -20.50
CA PRO A 411 5.57 -2.38 -20.38
C PRO A 411 5.44 -1.88 -18.93
N ALA A 412 5.31 -2.77 -17.95
CA ALA A 412 5.34 -2.39 -16.54
C ALA A 412 6.69 -1.79 -16.12
N LEU A 413 7.79 -2.39 -16.55
CA LEU A 413 9.15 -1.86 -16.32
C LEU A 413 9.34 -0.51 -17.01
N ALA A 414 8.83 -0.33 -18.22
CA ALA A 414 8.86 0.95 -18.92
C ALA A 414 8.05 2.03 -18.17
N ALA A 415 6.86 1.69 -17.67
CA ALA A 415 6.03 2.59 -16.87
C ALA A 415 6.72 2.98 -15.56
N TYR A 416 7.36 2.02 -14.88
CA TYR A 416 8.18 2.31 -13.69
C TYR A 416 9.36 3.24 -14.03
N GLY A 417 10.08 3.00 -15.13
CA GLY A 417 11.16 3.87 -15.59
C GLY A 417 10.69 5.31 -15.86
N ALA A 418 9.53 5.48 -16.49
CA ALA A 418 8.90 6.78 -16.72
C ALA A 418 8.39 7.44 -15.42
N ALA A 419 7.99 6.65 -14.42
CA ALA A 419 7.64 7.17 -13.11
C ALA A 419 8.88 7.64 -12.33
N LEU A 420 9.97 6.89 -12.40
CA LEU A 420 11.25 7.21 -11.78
C LEU A 420 11.93 8.44 -12.41
N ALA A 421 11.79 8.60 -13.73
CA ALA A 421 12.31 9.79 -14.44
C ALA A 421 11.61 11.09 -13.97
N ASP A 422 10.30 11.02 -13.71
CA ASP A 422 9.52 12.15 -13.20
C ASP A 422 9.72 12.36 -11.70
N ASP A 423 10.03 11.30 -10.97
CA ASP A 423 10.23 11.31 -9.53
C ASP A 423 11.45 10.44 -9.11
N PRO A 424 12.64 11.05 -8.99
CA PRO A 424 13.89 10.32 -8.71
C PRO A 424 13.96 9.61 -7.36
N TRP A 425 13.08 9.91 -6.41
CA TRP A 425 13.05 9.26 -5.11
C TRP A 425 11.83 8.36 -4.94
N LEU A 426 11.28 7.88 -6.05
CA LEU A 426 10.21 6.89 -6.04
C LEU A 426 10.78 5.52 -5.64
N ASP A 427 10.32 4.97 -4.52
CA ASP A 427 10.78 3.66 -4.05
C ASP A 427 10.20 2.51 -4.89
N ALA A 428 8.92 2.63 -5.23
CA ALA A 428 8.18 1.65 -6.03
C ALA A 428 6.93 2.27 -6.68
N TRP A 429 6.43 1.61 -7.72
CA TRP A 429 5.24 1.99 -8.47
C TRP A 429 4.20 0.86 -8.46
N PRO A 430 2.92 1.14 -8.16
CA PRO A 430 1.89 0.11 -8.16
C PRO A 430 1.61 -0.39 -9.58
N VAL A 431 1.55 -1.70 -9.75
CA VAL A 431 1.24 -2.33 -11.04
C VAL A 431 0.44 -3.61 -10.86
N VAL A 432 -0.48 -3.85 -11.80
CA VAL A 432 -1.17 -5.12 -11.99
C VAL A 432 -0.47 -5.83 -13.15
N LEU A 433 0.23 -6.91 -12.85
CA LEU A 433 0.81 -7.80 -13.85
C LEU A 433 -0.19 -8.88 -14.21
N THR A 434 -0.35 -9.18 -15.50
CA THR A 434 -1.25 -10.24 -15.98
C THR A 434 -0.46 -11.29 -16.75
N ASP A 435 -1.03 -12.49 -16.82
CA ASP A 435 -0.43 -13.67 -17.46
C ASP A 435 1.02 -13.95 -17.00
N VAL A 436 1.27 -13.83 -15.70
CA VAL A 436 2.61 -14.07 -15.13
C VAL A 436 2.70 -15.35 -14.32
N VAL A 437 3.87 -15.99 -14.33
CA VAL A 437 4.16 -17.24 -13.63
C VAL A 437 5.32 -17.03 -12.65
N PRO A 438 5.17 -17.35 -11.35
CA PRO A 438 6.28 -17.36 -10.42
C PRO A 438 7.22 -18.53 -10.75
N ILE A 439 8.48 -18.21 -11.07
CA ILE A 439 9.50 -19.21 -11.45
C ILE A 439 10.76 -19.05 -10.59
N PRO A 440 11.53 -20.13 -10.37
CA PRO A 440 12.86 -20.02 -9.79
C PRO A 440 13.76 -19.12 -10.66
N GLY A 441 14.45 -18.17 -10.01
CA GLY A 441 15.43 -17.29 -10.66
C GLY A 441 16.83 -17.91 -10.71
N HIS A 442 17.77 -17.13 -11.23
CA HIS A 442 19.19 -17.50 -11.24
C HIS A 442 19.88 -17.04 -9.93
N GLY A 443 20.27 -17.98 -9.08
CA GLY A 443 20.96 -17.73 -7.79
C GLY A 443 20.07 -18.02 -6.57
N GLU A 444 20.68 -18.42 -5.45
CA GLU A 444 19.95 -18.87 -4.25
C GLU A 444 19.66 -17.74 -3.23
N PRO A 445 18.45 -17.73 -2.63
CA PRO A 445 17.16 -18.05 -3.22
C PRO A 445 16.57 -16.79 -3.87
N SER A 446 16.74 -16.65 -5.19
CA SER A 446 16.05 -15.64 -5.97
C SER A 446 14.88 -16.28 -6.72
N TRP A 447 13.69 -15.71 -6.57
CA TRP A 447 12.53 -16.06 -7.37
C TRP A 447 12.20 -14.89 -8.28
N GLN A 448 11.53 -15.17 -9.39
CA GLN A 448 11.13 -14.15 -10.36
C GLN A 448 9.69 -14.37 -10.76
N LEU A 449 9.07 -13.32 -11.29
CA LEU A 449 7.76 -13.35 -11.90
C LEU A 449 7.96 -13.12 -13.39
N ALA A 450 7.74 -14.18 -14.18
CA ALA A 450 7.98 -14.17 -15.62
C ALA A 450 6.67 -14.02 -16.38
N ASP A 451 6.72 -13.26 -17.46
CA ASP A 451 5.64 -13.20 -18.44
C ASP A 451 5.47 -14.57 -19.12
N ALA A 452 4.24 -15.04 -19.27
CA ALA A 452 3.96 -16.29 -19.97
C ALA A 452 4.16 -16.16 -21.50
N GLY A 453 4.00 -14.95 -22.04
CA GLY A 453 4.06 -14.67 -23.49
C GLY A 453 5.40 -14.14 -23.98
N THR A 454 6.26 -13.65 -23.09
CA THR A 454 7.53 -13.00 -23.43
C THR A 454 8.68 -13.50 -22.54
N PRO A 455 9.96 -13.29 -22.91
CA PRO A 455 11.08 -13.66 -22.05
C PRO A 455 11.28 -12.69 -20.87
N ASP A 456 10.43 -11.67 -20.69
CA ASP A 456 10.58 -10.68 -19.65
C ASP A 456 10.24 -11.26 -18.27
N ALA A 457 11.08 -10.97 -17.28
CA ALA A 457 10.86 -11.38 -15.90
C ALA A 457 11.37 -10.32 -14.92
N VAL A 458 10.77 -10.28 -13.74
CA VAL A 458 11.16 -9.37 -12.65
C VAL A 458 11.46 -10.15 -11.37
N PRO A 459 12.55 -9.86 -10.64
CA PRO A 459 12.84 -10.48 -9.35
C PRO A 459 11.73 -10.24 -8.32
N LEU A 460 11.42 -11.24 -7.50
CA LEU A 460 10.52 -11.11 -6.37
C LEU A 460 11.30 -10.68 -5.12
N THR A 461 10.74 -9.73 -4.39
CA THR A 461 11.32 -9.22 -3.12
C THR A 461 10.90 -10.05 -1.90
N THR A 462 9.96 -10.96 -2.05
CA THR A 462 9.41 -11.80 -0.99
C THR A 462 9.49 -13.28 -1.34
N ARG A 463 9.32 -14.14 -0.33
CA ARG A 463 9.21 -15.58 -0.55
C ARG A 463 7.88 -15.88 -1.26
N PRO A 464 7.88 -16.62 -2.36
CA PRO A 464 6.71 -16.72 -3.22
C PRO A 464 5.79 -17.90 -2.88
N TRP A 465 5.94 -18.56 -1.74
CA TRP A 465 5.27 -19.85 -1.49
C TRP A 465 3.75 -19.81 -1.68
N ARG A 466 3.11 -18.73 -1.21
CA ARG A 466 1.66 -18.55 -1.39
C ARG A 466 1.29 -18.27 -2.84
N LEU A 467 2.06 -17.42 -3.52
CA LEU A 467 1.87 -17.10 -4.93
C LEU A 467 2.10 -18.33 -5.83
N ALA A 468 3.14 -19.11 -5.56
CA ALA A 468 3.46 -20.35 -6.26
C ALA A 468 2.38 -21.42 -6.05
N ALA A 469 1.87 -21.57 -4.82
CA ALA A 469 0.77 -22.48 -4.52
C ALA A 469 -0.52 -22.07 -5.24
N LEU A 470 -0.83 -20.77 -5.31
CA LEU A 470 -1.99 -20.25 -6.03
C LEU A 470 -1.86 -20.42 -7.55
N SER A 471 -0.67 -20.18 -8.09
CA SER A 471 -0.37 -20.33 -9.52
C SER A 471 -0.41 -21.79 -9.96
N GLY A 472 0.12 -22.71 -9.15
CA GLY A 472 0.26 -24.12 -9.55
C GLY A 472 1.12 -24.32 -10.81
N GLY A 473 1.94 -23.33 -11.18
CA GLY A 473 2.70 -23.30 -12.43
C GLY A 473 1.94 -22.72 -13.62
N HIS A 474 0.71 -22.23 -13.43
CA HIS A 474 -0.10 -21.57 -14.45
C HIS A 474 -0.05 -20.03 -14.33
N PRO A 475 -0.32 -19.31 -15.43
CA PRO A 475 -0.39 -17.85 -15.40
C PRO A 475 -1.45 -17.34 -14.42
N VAL A 476 -1.08 -16.28 -13.69
CA VAL A 476 -1.94 -15.59 -12.73
C VAL A 476 -1.88 -14.09 -12.96
N THR A 477 -2.88 -13.37 -12.43
CA THR A 477 -2.82 -11.91 -12.34
C THR A 477 -2.36 -11.52 -10.94
N VAL A 478 -1.42 -10.58 -10.83
CA VAL A 478 -0.80 -10.20 -9.57
C VAL A 478 -0.71 -8.67 -9.47
N PHE A 479 -1.29 -8.12 -8.42
CA PHE A 479 -1.06 -6.73 -8.01
C PHE A 479 0.10 -6.66 -7.02
N GLY A 480 0.95 -5.65 -7.20
CA GLY A 480 2.06 -5.38 -6.30
C GLY A 480 2.76 -4.06 -6.59
N GLU A 481 3.87 -3.84 -5.90
CA GLU A 481 4.71 -2.66 -6.07
C GLU A 481 6.01 -3.05 -6.80
N LEU A 482 6.26 -2.41 -7.95
CA LEU A 482 7.47 -2.59 -8.74
C LEU A 482 8.49 -1.51 -8.37
N GLY A 483 9.62 -1.91 -7.80
CA GLY A 483 10.69 -1.00 -7.40
C GLY A 483 12.06 -1.45 -7.90
N HIS A 484 13.10 -0.70 -7.53
CA HIS A 484 14.48 -0.98 -7.95
C HIS A 484 15.04 -2.33 -7.46
N ARG A 485 14.47 -2.88 -6.37
CA ARG A 485 14.81 -4.22 -5.84
C ARG A 485 14.03 -5.36 -6.49
N GLY A 486 13.07 -5.05 -7.36
CA GLY A 486 12.16 -6.01 -7.96
C GLY A 486 10.70 -5.75 -7.59
N PHE A 487 9.88 -6.78 -7.78
CA PHE A 487 8.45 -6.74 -7.56
C PHE A 487 8.07 -7.28 -6.18
N HIS A 488 7.24 -6.52 -5.47
CA HIS A 488 6.65 -6.90 -4.19
C HIS A 488 5.18 -7.27 -4.39
N PRO A 489 4.85 -8.56 -4.47
CA PRO A 489 3.49 -9.01 -4.76
C PRO A 489 2.61 -8.85 -3.50
N LEU A 490 1.40 -8.29 -3.66
CA LEU A 490 0.48 -7.98 -2.56
C LEU A 490 -0.85 -8.74 -2.66
N THR A 491 -1.37 -8.94 -3.86
CA THR A 491 -2.64 -9.65 -4.08
C THR A 491 -2.59 -10.36 -5.42
N ALA A 492 -3.16 -11.56 -5.50
CA ALA A 492 -3.20 -12.33 -6.73
C ALA A 492 -4.58 -12.93 -7.00
N TRP A 493 -4.83 -13.20 -8.28
CA TRP A 493 -6.03 -13.83 -8.81
C TRP A 493 -5.62 -14.99 -9.70
N SER A 494 -6.30 -16.13 -9.58
CA SER A 494 -6.10 -17.25 -10.48
C SER A 494 -7.37 -17.56 -11.27
N PRO A 495 -7.27 -18.17 -12.46
CA PRO A 495 -8.45 -18.59 -13.20
C PRO A 495 -9.36 -19.56 -12.41
N ALA A 496 -8.77 -20.33 -11.50
CA ALA A 496 -9.49 -21.27 -10.64
C ALA A 496 -10.12 -20.63 -9.38
N ALA A 497 -9.64 -19.44 -8.99
CA ALA A 497 -10.12 -18.67 -7.85
C ALA A 497 -10.13 -17.18 -8.24
N PRO A 498 -11.24 -16.68 -8.82
CA PRO A 498 -11.35 -15.28 -9.25
C PRO A 498 -11.48 -14.30 -8.08
N ASP A 499 -11.63 -14.80 -6.85
CA ASP A 499 -11.57 -13.98 -5.65
C ASP A 499 -10.12 -13.56 -5.36
N PRO A 500 -9.89 -12.30 -4.92
CA PRO A 500 -8.55 -11.84 -4.60
C PRO A 500 -7.97 -12.61 -3.42
N VAL A 501 -6.73 -13.07 -3.58
CA VAL A 501 -5.95 -13.70 -2.52
C VAL A 501 -4.85 -12.73 -2.09
N PRO A 502 -4.96 -12.11 -0.90
CA PRO A 502 -3.86 -11.33 -0.31
C PRO A 502 -2.64 -12.24 -0.15
N LEU A 503 -1.43 -11.73 -0.39
CA LEU A 503 -0.21 -12.55 -0.39
C LEU A 503 0.54 -12.53 0.95
#